data_AF-A0A925MIR3-F1
#
_entry.id   AF-A0A925MIR3-F1
#
_cell.length_a   1.000
_cell.length_b   1.000
_cell.length_c   1.000
_cell.angle_alpha   90.00
_cell.angle_beta   90.00
_cell.angle_gamma   90.00
#
_symmetry.space_group_name_H-M   'P 1'
#
loop_
_entity.id
_entity.type
_entity.pdbx_description
1 polymer ?
#
loop_
_entity_poly.entity_id
_entity_poly.type
_entity_poly.pdbx_seq_one_letter_code
_entity_poly.pdbx_strand_id
1 'polypeptide(L)'
;MAATDVLTEVLRLPAEQRAKLARELIRSLDSERDADDTDTDDAQNEELERRAADAQAGTAETLTFDDYRAHVRARRAARARP
;
A
#
# COMPACT_ATOMS: atom_id res chain seq x y z
N MET A 1 21.01 -17.26 10.54
CA MET A 1 20.26 -16.20 11.24
C MET A 1 18.79 -16.46 11.02
N ALA A 2 17.97 -16.39 12.08
CA ALA A 2 16.52 -16.46 11.92
C ALA A 2 16.01 -15.12 11.36
N ALA A 3 14.88 -15.13 10.65
CA ALA A 3 14.26 -13.91 10.12
C ALA A 3 13.98 -12.88 11.22
N THR A 4 13.67 -13.36 12.43
CA THR A 4 13.45 -12.54 13.63
C THR A 4 14.73 -11.81 14.07
N ASP A 5 15.90 -12.41 13.91
CA ASP A 5 17.18 -11.78 14.25
C ASP A 5 17.44 -10.59 13.32
N VAL A 6 17.26 -10.79 12.01
CA VAL A 6 17.40 -9.76 10.98
C VAL A 6 16.41 -8.61 11.21
N LEU A 7 15.14 -8.91 11.51
CA LEU A 7 14.14 -7.89 11.83
C LEU A 7 14.56 -7.04 13.04
N THR A 8 15.08 -7.70 14.08
CA THR A 8 15.53 -7.01 15.30
C THR A 8 16.69 -6.05 14.99
N GLU A 9 17.60 -6.42 14.11
CA GLU A 9 18.68 -5.54 13.64
C GLU A 9 18.17 -4.36 12.81
N VAL A 10 17.27 -4.62 11.86
CA VAL A 10 16.67 -3.56 11.02
C VAL A 10 15.94 -2.52 11.87
N LEU A 11 15.23 -2.95 12.91
CA LEU A 11 14.50 -2.03 13.80
C LEU A 11 15.41 -1.10 14.62
N ARG A 12 16.69 -1.44 14.79
CA ARG A 12 17.68 -0.57 15.47
C ARG A 12 18.22 0.55 14.57
N LEU A 13 18.04 0.47 13.26
CA LEU A 13 18.51 1.48 12.33
C LEU A 13 17.72 2.79 12.44
N PRO A 14 18.27 3.94 12.03
CA PRO A 14 17.51 5.18 11.87
C PRO A 14 16.31 5.03 10.94
N ALA A 15 15.26 5.83 11.17
CA ALA A 15 13.99 5.71 10.44
C ALA A 15 14.13 5.76 8.91
N GLU A 16 15.01 6.62 8.40
CA GLU A 16 15.29 6.74 6.96
C GLU A 16 15.90 5.46 6.38
N GLN A 17 16.85 4.84 7.09
CA GLN A 17 17.48 3.60 6.65
C GLN A 17 16.49 2.43 6.68
N ARG A 18 15.60 2.39 7.69
CA ARG A 18 14.50 1.42 7.72
C ARG A 18 13.53 1.61 6.56
N ALA A 19 13.18 2.86 6.23
CA ALA A 19 12.30 3.16 5.11
C ALA A 19 12.92 2.72 3.77
N LYS A 20 14.23 2.92 3.60
CA LYS A 20 14.96 2.43 2.44
C LYS A 20 14.91 0.89 2.34
N LEU A 21 15.20 0.19 3.43
CA LEU A 21 15.15 -1.28 3.46
C LEU A 21 13.74 -1.83 3.20
N ALA A 22 12.72 -1.24 3.82
CA ALA A 22 11.33 -1.62 3.57
C ALA A 22 10.96 -1.46 2.09
N ARG A 23 11.40 -0.39 1.43
CA ARG A 23 11.16 -0.18 0.01
C ARG A 23 11.83 -1.24 -0.86
N GLU A 24 13.07 -1.61 -0.58
CA GLU A 24 13.77 -2.64 -1.37
C GLU A 24 13.15 -4.03 -1.16
N LEU A 25 12.73 -4.36 0.06
CA LEU A 25 12.01 -5.62 0.35
C LEU A 25 10.66 -5.70 -0.37
N ILE A 26 9.91 -4.60 -0.44
CA ILE A 26 8.65 -4.58 -1.21
C ILE A 26 8.94 -4.82 -2.69
N ARG A 27 9.95 -4.15 -3.25
CA ARG A 27 10.34 -4.33 -4.66
C ARG A 27 10.78 -5.75 -5.00
N SER A 28 11.47 -6.45 -4.09
CA SER A 28 11.86 -7.84 -4.33
C SER A 28 10.65 -8.75 -4.42
N LEU A 29 9.61 -8.50 -3.61
CA LEU A 29 8.35 -9.25 -3.67
C LEU A 29 7.59 -8.97 -4.97
N ASP A 30 7.59 -7.72 -5.43
CA ASP A 30 6.94 -7.35 -6.69
C ASP A 30 7.60 -8.03 -7.91
N SER A 31 8.89 -8.35 -7.84
CA SER A 31 9.61 -9.05 -8.93
C SER A 31 9.52 -10.57 -8.86
N GLU A 32 9.08 -11.14 -7.74
CA GLU A 32 8.80 -12.57 -7.59
C GLU A 32 7.36 -12.93 -8.01
N ARG A 33 6.46 -11.94 -8.11
CA ARG A 33 5.03 -12.12 -8.46
C ARG A 33 4.75 -12.52 -9.90
N ASP A 34 5.68 -12.26 -10.82
CA ASP A 34 5.47 -12.43 -12.27
C ASP A 34 5.21 -13.88 -12.75
N ALA A 35 5.24 -14.88 -11.85
CA ALA A 35 5.09 -16.30 -12.21
C ALA A 35 3.76 -16.96 -11.81
N ASP A 36 2.98 -16.40 -10.87
CA ASP A 36 1.83 -17.12 -10.25
C ASP A 36 0.60 -16.24 -9.97
N ASP A 37 0.61 -14.94 -10.29
CA ASP A 37 -0.39 -13.94 -9.83
C ASP A 37 -1.20 -13.26 -10.97
N THR A 38 -1.07 -13.71 -12.23
CA THR A 38 -1.72 -13.10 -13.41
C THR A 38 -3.23 -12.92 -13.24
N ASP A 39 -3.93 -13.92 -12.71
CA ASP A 39 -5.38 -13.87 -12.49
C ASP A 39 -5.78 -12.81 -11.43
N THR A 40 -4.93 -12.55 -10.44
CA THR A 40 -5.15 -11.54 -9.40
C THR A 40 -4.98 -10.13 -9.97
N ASP A 41 -3.99 -9.93 -10.83
CA ASP A 41 -3.70 -8.65 -11.48
C ASP A 41 -4.78 -8.29 -12.50
N ASP A 42 -5.30 -9.26 -13.24
CA ASP A 42 -6.39 -9.06 -14.20
C ASP A 42 -7.68 -8.62 -13.50
N ALA A 43 -8.08 -9.27 -12.40
CA ALA A 43 -9.25 -8.87 -11.62
C ALA A 43 -9.10 -7.46 -11.00
N GLN A 44 -7.88 -7.05 -10.64
CA GLN A 44 -7.61 -5.69 -10.17
C GLN A 44 -7.69 -4.66 -11.32
N ASN A 45 -7.20 -5.00 -12.51
CA ASN A 45 -7.32 -4.13 -13.67
C ASN A 45 -8.80 -3.93 -14.07
N GLU A 46 -9.59 -5.00 -14.11
CA GLU A 46 -11.04 -4.89 -14.37
C GLU A 46 -11.74 -3.97 -13.36
N GLU A 47 -11.37 -4.07 -12.08
CA GLU A 47 -11.89 -3.19 -11.04
C GLU A 47 -11.52 -1.72 -11.28
N LEU A 48 -10.26 -1.46 -11.65
CA LEU A 48 -9.77 -0.11 -11.90
C LEU A 48 -10.42 0.51 -13.13
N GLU A 49 -10.60 -0.25 -14.19
CA GLU A 49 -11.31 0.17 -15.41
C GLU A 49 -12.75 0.53 -15.10
N ARG A 50 -13.46 -0.31 -14.34
CA ARG A 50 -14.84 -0.03 -13.90
C ARG A 50 -14.92 1.26 -13.08
N ARG A 51 -14.02 1.46 -12.12
CA ARG A 51 -14.00 2.69 -11.30
C ARG A 51 -13.65 3.93 -12.11
N ALA A 52 -12.75 3.81 -13.09
CA ALA A 52 -12.42 4.91 -13.99
C ALA A 52 -13.64 5.29 -14.84
N ALA A 53 -14.39 4.30 -15.35
CA ALA A 53 -15.63 4.54 -16.08
C ALA A 53 -16.70 5.22 -15.21
N ASP A 54 -16.90 4.77 -13.97
CA ASP A 54 -17.84 5.40 -13.03
C ASP A 54 -17.46 6.85 -12.73
N ALA A 55 -16.16 7.13 -12.57
CA ALA A 55 -15.66 8.49 -12.35
C ALA A 55 -15.87 9.39 -13.58
N GLN A 56 -15.60 8.87 -14.78
CA GLN A 56 -15.82 9.60 -16.04
C GLN A 56 -17.31 9.86 -16.31
N ALA A 57 -18.17 8.89 -15.96
CA ALA A 57 -19.63 9.01 -16.07
C ALA A 57 -20.23 9.93 -15.00
N GLY A 58 -19.46 10.32 -13.98
CA GLY A 58 -19.94 11.11 -12.84
C GLY A 58 -20.88 10.34 -11.92
N THR A 59 -20.87 9.01 -11.98
CA THR A 59 -21.67 8.11 -11.13
C THR A 59 -20.92 7.64 -9.89
N ALA A 60 -19.60 7.82 -9.87
CA ALA A 60 -18.78 7.52 -8.71
C ALA A 60 -19.10 8.46 -7.54
N GLU A 61 -19.21 7.89 -6.34
CA GLU A 61 -19.18 8.67 -5.10
C GLU A 61 -17.78 9.25 -4.91
N THR A 62 -17.71 10.58 -4.80
CA THR A 62 -16.43 11.29 -4.65
C THR A 62 -16.40 12.07 -3.35
N LEU A 63 -15.17 12.34 -2.89
CA LEU A 63 -14.89 13.22 -1.76
C LEU A 63 -14.06 14.37 -2.26
N THR A 64 -14.20 15.54 -1.64
CA THR A 64 -13.23 16.61 -1.86
C THR A 64 -11.85 16.18 -1.33
N PHE A 65 -10.81 16.81 -1.84
CA PHE A 65 -9.46 16.50 -1.38
C PHE A 65 -9.27 16.78 0.12
N ASP A 66 -9.92 17.81 0.64
CA ASP A 66 -9.84 18.17 2.07
C ASP A 66 -10.55 17.13 2.95
N ASP A 67 -11.72 16.64 2.52
CA ASP A 67 -12.45 15.57 3.20
C ASP A 67 -11.62 14.27 3.23
N TYR A 68 -11.00 13.92 2.10
CA TYR A 68 -10.11 12.76 2.02
C TYR A 68 -8.90 12.90 2.95
N ARG A 69 -8.27 14.08 3.01
CA ARG A 69 -7.15 14.33 3.93
C ARG A 69 -7.55 14.21 5.38
N ALA A 70 -8.72 14.75 5.75
CA ALA A 70 -9.25 14.63 7.10
C ALA A 70 -9.51 13.16 7.47
N HIS A 71 -10.14 12.41 6.57
CA HIS A 71 -10.40 10.97 6.73
C HIS A 71 -9.11 10.17 6.96
N VAL A 72 -8.07 10.38 6.13
CA VAL A 72 -6.79 9.66 6.28
C VAL A 72 -6.10 9.99 7.60
N ARG A 73 -6.11 11.26 8.02
CA ARG A 73 -5.53 11.68 9.30
C ARG A 73 -6.24 11.03 10.48
N ALA A 74 -7.58 11.03 10.48
CA ALA A 74 -8.38 10.38 11.52
C ALA A 74 -8.07 8.88 11.61
N ARG A 75 -8.02 8.17 10.48
CA ARG A 75 -7.67 6.74 10.44
C ARG A 75 -6.29 6.44 10.99
N ARG A 76 -5.29 7.27 10.66
CA ARG A 76 -3.92 7.11 11.18
C ARG A 76 -3.86 7.36 12.68
N ALA A 77 -4.54 8.39 13.17
CA ALA A 77 -4.61 8.69 14.61
C ALA A 77 -5.28 7.54 15.39
N ALA A 78 -6.35 6.95 14.84
CA ALA A 78 -7.03 5.81 15.45
C ALA A 78 -6.13 4.57 15.56
N ARG A 79 -5.30 4.30 14.55
CA ARG A 79 -4.33 3.17 14.56
C ARG A 79 -3.13 3.40 15.48
N ALA A 80 -2.84 4.67 15.81
CA ALA A 80 -1.73 5.04 16.68
C ALA A 80 -2.12 5.09 18.17
N ARG A 81 -3.41 4.94 18.50
CA ARG A 81 -3.86 4.75 19.87
C ARG A 81 -3.73 3.27 20.25
N PRO A 82 -3.03 2.94 21.35
CA PRO A 82 -2.84 1.56 21.81
C PRO A 82 -4.15 0.92 22.26
#